data_AF-A0A497PWX2-F1
#
_entry.id   AF-A0A497PWX2-F1
#
_cell.length_a   1.000
_cell.length_b   1.000
_cell.length_c   1.000
_cell.angle_alpha   90.00
_cell.angle_beta   90.00
_cell.angle_gamma   90.00
#
_symmetry.space_group_name_H-M   'P 1'
#
loop_
_entity.id
_entity.type
_entity.pdbx_description
1 polymer ?
#
loop_
_entity_poly.entity_id
_entity_poly.type
_entity_poly.pdbx_seq_one_letter_code
_entity_poly.pdbx_strand_id
1 'polypeptide(L)'
;MADLFWANRQHAMIISVTLGLLYLACGIWEFFSVVGIAPLVVAKPDLLDSLIMLVISSVFLTGTRPLRRNEEEGIAFPIVGLILSTIVFALGLVVLLTNALGWALGLEDWEGWMPAMNVTMSTITYVGVLVVGVIMRVAKTTRRSAEEGVRQ
;
A
#
# COMPACT_ATOMS: atom_id res chain seq x y z
N MET A 1 12.32 -14.01 10.09
CA MET A 1 11.90 -12.57 10.18
C MET A 1 10.47 -12.34 9.68
N ALA A 2 9.91 -13.24 8.86
CA ALA A 2 8.46 -13.30 8.57
C ALA A 2 7.67 -13.92 9.74
N ASP A 3 8.32 -14.70 10.59
CA ASP A 3 7.68 -15.68 11.49
C ASP A 3 6.95 -15.05 12.69
N LEU A 4 7.34 -13.84 13.11
CA LEU A 4 6.79 -13.21 14.31
C LEU A 4 5.43 -12.53 14.08
N PHE A 5 5.10 -12.21 12.82
CA PHE A 5 3.86 -11.52 12.48
C PHE A 5 2.73 -12.48 12.11
N TRP A 6 3.07 -13.63 11.52
CA TRP A 6 2.13 -14.68 11.09
C TRP A 6 1.82 -15.73 12.16
N ALA A 7 2.52 -15.72 13.30
CA ALA A 7 2.27 -16.66 14.39
C ALA A 7 0.85 -16.57 14.98
N ASN A 8 0.15 -15.44 14.79
CA ASN A 8 -1.26 -15.31 15.16
C ASN A 8 -2.15 -15.11 13.91
N ARG A 9 -2.86 -16.16 13.50
CA ARG A 9 -3.75 -16.18 12.32
C ARG A 9 -4.83 -15.09 12.36
N GLN A 10 -5.25 -14.68 13.55
CA GLN A 10 -6.21 -13.59 13.73
C GLN A 10 -5.64 -12.25 13.27
N HIS A 11 -4.36 -11.97 13.51
CA HIS A 11 -3.72 -10.74 13.05
C HIS A 11 -3.60 -10.72 11.52
N ALA A 12 -3.22 -11.85 10.93
CA ALA A 12 -3.14 -12.01 9.46
C ALA A 12 -4.49 -11.70 8.79
N MET A 13 -5.59 -12.22 9.36
CA MET A 13 -6.94 -11.97 8.86
C MET A 13 -7.33 -10.50 8.97
N ILE A 14 -7.13 -9.87 10.14
CA ILE A 14 -7.47 -8.46 10.36
C ILE A 14 -6.73 -7.61 9.32
N ILE A 15 -5.44 -7.85 9.12
CA ILE A 15 -4.62 -7.08 8.17
C ILE A 15 -5.08 -7.29 6.75
N SER A 16 -5.39 -8.52 6.35
CA SER A 16 -5.90 -8.82 5.02
C SER A 16 -7.22 -8.07 4.76
N VAL A 17 -8.14 -8.06 5.72
CA VAL A 17 -9.41 -7.33 5.60
C VAL A 17 -9.16 -5.83 5.56
N THR A 18 -8.38 -5.28 6.48
CA THR A 18 -8.12 -3.84 6.58
C THR A 18 -7.44 -3.31 5.31
N LEU A 19 -6.39 -3.98 4.84
CA LEU A 19 -5.70 -3.60 3.61
C LEU A 19 -6.59 -3.78 2.39
N GLY A 20 -7.33 -4.90 2.30
CA GLY A 20 -8.26 -5.13 1.21
C GLY A 20 -9.32 -4.03 1.11
N LEU A 21 -9.94 -3.66 2.22
CA LEU A 21 -10.94 -2.58 2.26
C LEU A 21 -10.33 -1.20 1.97
N LEU A 22 -9.11 -0.93 2.43
CA LEU A 22 -8.41 0.32 2.13
C LEU A 22 -8.15 0.47 0.63
N TYR A 23 -7.53 -0.54 0.00
CA TYR A 23 -7.28 -0.53 -1.45
C TYR A 23 -8.59 -0.52 -2.26
N LEU A 24 -9.64 -1.17 -1.77
CA LEU A 24 -10.96 -1.11 -2.40
C LEU A 24 -11.54 0.31 -2.38
N ALA A 25 -11.53 0.95 -1.21
CA ALA A 25 -12.07 2.30 -1.05
C ALA A 25 -11.29 3.31 -1.91
N CYS A 26 -9.96 3.24 -1.91
CA CYS A 26 -9.10 4.09 -2.74
C CYS A 26 -9.32 3.85 -4.24
N GLY A 27 -9.41 2.58 -4.69
CA GLY A 27 -9.66 2.24 -6.08
C GLY A 27 -11.04 2.69 -6.59
N ILE A 28 -12.08 2.49 -5.78
CA ILE A 28 -13.44 2.98 -6.12
C ILE A 28 -13.46 4.51 -6.17
N TRP A 29 -12.82 5.18 -5.20
CA TRP A 29 -12.73 6.64 -5.20
C TRP A 29 -12.04 7.19 -6.45
N GLU A 30 -10.90 6.61 -6.82
CA GLU A 30 -10.16 7.01 -8.01
C GLU A 30 -10.99 6.77 -9.28
N PHE A 31 -11.66 5.62 -9.40
CA PHE A 31 -12.54 5.33 -10.53
C PHE A 31 -13.62 6.41 -10.69
N PHE A 32 -14.30 6.81 -9.61
CA PHE A 32 -15.29 7.89 -9.66
C PHE A 32 -14.67 9.26 -9.96
N SER A 33 -13.41 9.48 -9.58
CA SER A 33 -12.68 10.70 -9.90
C SER A 33 -12.35 10.78 -11.40
N VAL A 34 -11.97 9.65 -12.02
CA VAL A 34 -11.75 9.54 -13.48
C VAL A 34 -13.04 9.82 -14.27
N VAL A 35 -14.19 9.31 -13.79
CA VAL A 35 -15.50 9.50 -14.44
C VAL A 35 -16.05 10.93 -14.23
N GLY A 36 -15.40 11.75 -13.39
CA GLY A 36 -15.82 13.13 -13.12
C GLY A 36 -16.96 13.25 -12.10
N ILE A 37 -17.24 12.19 -11.33
CA ILE A 37 -18.27 12.16 -10.29
C ILE A 37 -17.71 12.63 -8.94
N ALA A 38 -16.47 12.26 -8.63
CA ALA A 38 -15.79 12.62 -7.38
C ALA A 38 -14.75 13.74 -7.60
N PRO A 39 -14.50 14.59 -6.60
CA PRO A 39 -13.50 15.65 -6.71
C PRO A 39 -12.08 15.07 -6.80
N LEU A 40 -11.26 15.72 -7.62
CA LEU A 40 -9.81 15.54 -7.68
C LEU A 40 -9.17 16.17 -6.43
N VAL A 41 -8.75 15.35 -5.47
CA VAL A 41 -8.26 15.90 -4.18
C VAL A 41 -6.73 15.87 -4.06
N VAL A 42 -6.04 14.85 -4.59
CA VAL A 42 -4.61 14.66 -4.23
C VAL A 42 -3.71 14.07 -5.33
N ALA A 43 -4.24 13.27 -6.26
CA ALA A 43 -3.44 12.53 -7.23
C ALA A 43 -3.96 12.74 -8.66
N LYS A 44 -3.08 12.55 -9.64
CA LYS A 44 -3.50 12.43 -11.04
C LYS A 44 -4.36 11.17 -11.17
N PRO A 45 -5.63 11.29 -11.57
CA PRO A 45 -6.50 10.12 -11.64
C PRO A 45 -6.11 9.28 -12.85
N ASP A 46 -5.94 7.99 -12.64
CA ASP A 46 -5.61 7.03 -13.68
C ASP A 46 -6.54 5.82 -13.58
N LEU A 47 -7.25 5.54 -14.69
CA LEU A 47 -8.15 4.39 -14.76
C LEU A 47 -7.38 3.08 -14.54
N LEU A 48 -6.16 2.97 -15.07
CA LEU A 48 -5.34 1.78 -14.92
C LEU A 48 -4.93 1.58 -13.45
N ASP A 49 -4.52 2.66 -12.77
CA ASP A 49 -4.15 2.61 -11.34
C ASP A 49 -5.36 2.19 -10.48
N SER A 50 -6.54 2.73 -10.79
CA SER A 50 -7.78 2.35 -10.11
C SER A 50 -8.08 0.86 -10.25
N LEU A 51 -7.95 0.29 -11.45
CA LEU A 51 -8.17 -1.13 -11.71
C LEU A 51 -7.14 -2.00 -11.00
N ILE A 52 -5.88 -1.59 -10.99
CA ILE A 52 -4.80 -2.29 -10.27
C ILE A 52 -5.10 -2.32 -8.77
N MET A 53 -5.56 -1.23 -8.17
CA MET A 53 -5.96 -1.22 -6.75
C MET A 53 -7.14 -2.15 -6.47
N LEU A 54 -8.11 -2.26 -7.37
CA LEU A 54 -9.20 -3.24 -7.26
C LEU A 54 -8.68 -4.69 -7.31
N VAL A 55 -7.68 -4.97 -8.14
CA VAL A 55 -7.02 -6.29 -8.18
C VAL A 55 -6.30 -6.58 -6.87
N ILE A 56 -5.51 -5.62 -6.35
CA ILE A 56 -4.81 -5.75 -5.06
C ILE A 56 -5.81 -6.01 -3.94
N SER A 57 -6.89 -5.22 -3.88
CA SER A 57 -8.00 -5.40 -2.96
C SER A 57 -8.59 -6.81 -3.02
N SER A 58 -8.90 -7.28 -4.24
CA SER A 58 -9.46 -8.62 -4.46
C SER A 58 -8.55 -9.72 -3.91
N VAL A 59 -7.22 -9.62 -4.12
CA VAL A 59 -6.25 -10.58 -3.59
C VAL A 59 -6.26 -10.59 -2.06
N PHE A 60 -6.25 -9.43 -1.41
CA PHE A 60 -6.33 -9.32 0.04
C PHE A 60 -7.66 -9.87 0.60
N LEU A 61 -8.79 -9.55 -0.02
CA LEU A 61 -10.11 -9.99 0.46
C LEU A 61 -10.34 -11.49 0.19
N THR A 62 -9.81 -12.03 -0.91
CA THR A 62 -9.91 -13.48 -1.23
C THR A 62 -9.20 -14.33 -0.16
N GLY A 63 -8.10 -13.84 0.39
CA GLY A 63 -7.38 -14.51 1.48
C GLY A 63 -8.16 -14.68 2.78
N THR A 64 -9.23 -13.92 2.99
CA THR A 64 -10.00 -13.95 4.24
C THR A 64 -10.74 -15.27 4.45
N ARG A 65 -11.23 -15.90 3.36
CA ARG A 65 -11.98 -17.15 3.40
C ARG A 65 -11.12 -18.34 3.86
N PRO A 66 -9.95 -18.64 3.27
CA PRO A 66 -9.08 -19.71 3.74
C PRO A 66 -8.51 -19.43 5.14
N LEU A 67 -8.19 -18.17 5.47
CA LEU A 67 -7.78 -17.79 6.82
C LEU A 67 -8.86 -18.09 7.87
N ARG A 68 -10.15 -17.92 7.53
CA ARG A 68 -11.26 -18.27 8.42
C ARG A 68 -11.45 -19.78 8.61
N ARG A 69 -11.00 -20.58 7.64
CA ARG A 69 -11.06 -22.04 7.67
C ARG A 69 -9.84 -22.69 8.34
N ASN A 70 -8.91 -21.89 8.85
CA ASN A 70 -7.63 -22.37 9.39
C ASN A 70 -6.78 -23.13 8.37
N GLU A 71 -6.93 -22.83 7.08
CA GLU A 71 -6.08 -23.38 6.02
C GLU A 71 -4.76 -22.59 5.98
N GLU A 72 -3.61 -23.28 6.03
CA GLU A 72 -2.29 -22.64 6.05
C GLU A 72 -1.99 -21.87 4.76
N GLU A 73 -2.56 -22.34 3.64
CA GLU A 73 -2.51 -21.68 2.33
C GLU A 73 -3.13 -20.27 2.36
N GLY A 74 -4.00 -19.98 3.33
CA GLY A 74 -4.62 -18.66 3.49
C GLY A 74 -3.62 -17.53 3.77
N ILE A 75 -2.44 -17.85 4.30
CA ILE A 75 -1.38 -16.86 4.58
C ILE A 75 -0.72 -16.36 3.28
N ALA A 76 -0.77 -17.14 2.20
CA ALA A 76 -0.16 -16.75 0.93
C ALA A 76 -0.82 -15.50 0.32
N PHE A 77 -2.13 -15.35 0.47
CA PHE A 77 -2.89 -14.23 -0.11
C PHE A 77 -2.47 -12.84 0.39
N PRO A 78 -2.42 -12.55 1.70
CA PRO A 78 -1.96 -11.25 2.17
C PRO A 78 -0.49 -10.97 1.82
N ILE A 79 0.34 -12.01 1.72
CA ILE A 79 1.73 -11.86 1.24
C ILE A 79 1.74 -11.45 -0.24
N VAL A 80 0.98 -12.13 -1.09
CA VAL A 80 0.88 -11.79 -2.52
C VAL A 80 0.30 -10.38 -2.71
N GLY A 81 -0.72 -9.99 -1.94
CA GLY A 81 -1.27 -8.63 -1.97
C GLY A 81 -0.23 -7.57 -1.58
N LEU A 82 0.61 -7.85 -0.58
CA LEU A 82 1.72 -6.97 -0.20
C LEU A 82 2.79 -6.89 -1.30
N ILE A 83 3.12 -8.02 -1.93
CA ILE A 83 4.07 -8.06 -3.05
C ILE A 83 3.54 -7.23 -4.23
N LEU A 84 2.28 -7.44 -4.63
CA LEU A 84 1.66 -6.70 -5.73
C LEU A 84 1.66 -5.19 -5.46
N SER A 85 1.21 -4.76 -4.28
CA SER A 85 1.22 -3.34 -3.93
C SER A 85 2.63 -2.74 -3.88
N THR A 86 3.63 -3.51 -3.42
CA THR A 86 5.04 -3.08 -3.43
C THR A 86 5.59 -2.95 -4.85
N ILE A 87 5.26 -3.87 -5.75
CA ILE A 87 5.67 -3.80 -7.16
C ILE A 87 5.09 -2.56 -7.83
N VAL A 88 3.79 -2.29 -7.62
CA VAL A 88 3.12 -1.10 -8.19
C VAL A 88 3.76 0.18 -7.69
N PHE A 89 4.03 0.28 -6.38
CA PHE A 89 4.76 1.40 -5.82
C PHE A 89 6.19 1.55 -6.40
N ALA A 90 6.92 0.44 -6.54
CA ALA A 90 8.26 0.45 -7.12
C ALA A 90 8.26 0.94 -8.57
N LEU A 91 7.27 0.53 -9.37
CA LEU A 91 7.07 1.03 -10.73
C LEU A 91 6.80 2.54 -10.73
N GLY A 92 5.94 3.03 -9.82
CA GLY A 92 5.70 4.46 -9.64
C GLY A 92 6.98 5.23 -9.29
N LEU A 93 7.83 4.69 -8.42
CA LEU A 93 9.14 5.27 -8.11
C LEU A 93 10.08 5.30 -9.31
N VAL A 94 10.12 4.23 -10.11
CA VAL A 94 10.94 4.21 -11.34
C VAL A 94 10.52 5.31 -12.30
N VAL A 95 9.21 5.50 -12.50
CA VAL A 95 8.68 6.60 -13.34
C VAL A 95 9.09 7.96 -12.76
N LEU A 96 8.90 8.15 -11.45
CA LEU A 96 9.28 9.40 -10.77
C LEU A 96 10.77 9.70 -10.93
N LEU A 97 11.64 8.72 -10.71
CA LEU A 97 13.10 8.86 -10.81
C LEU A 97 13.55 9.11 -12.25
N THR A 98 12.92 8.47 -13.23
CA THR A 98 13.23 8.66 -14.65
C THR A 98 12.91 10.09 -15.07
N ASN A 99 11.76 10.62 -14.63
CA ASN A 99 11.36 11.99 -14.92
C ASN A 99 12.24 13.00 -14.18
N ALA A 100 12.60 12.72 -12.92
CA ALA A 100 13.54 13.53 -12.16
C ALA A 100 14.92 13.60 -12.83
N LEU A 101 15.39 12.49 -13.41
CA LEU A 101 16.64 12.45 -14.16
C LEU A 101 16.54 13.29 -15.45
N GLY A 102 15.43 13.17 -16.18
CA GLY A 102 15.18 13.99 -17.37
C GLY A 102 15.20 15.49 -17.08
N TRP A 103 14.55 15.90 -15.97
CA TRP A 103 14.58 17.27 -15.49
C TRP A 103 15.99 17.70 -15.06
N ALA A 104 16.72 16.87 -14.31
CA ALA A 104 18.07 17.18 -13.85
C ALA A 104 19.09 17.32 -15.00
N LEU A 105 18.85 16.65 -16.13
CA LEU A 105 19.66 16.76 -17.35
C LEU A 105 19.28 17.96 -18.22
N GLY A 106 18.23 18.71 -17.88
CA GLY A 106 17.78 19.87 -18.64
C GLY A 106 17.24 19.53 -20.03
N LEU A 107 16.64 18.35 -20.18
CA LEU A 107 15.99 17.95 -21.42
C LEU A 107 14.70 18.78 -21.63
N GLU A 108 14.49 19.27 -22.85
CA GLU A 108 13.37 20.17 -23.20
C GLU A 108 11.99 19.60 -22.84
N ASP A 109 11.80 18.28 -23.00
CA ASP A 109 10.54 17.58 -22.66
C ASP A 109 10.20 17.59 -21.17
N TRP A 110 11.16 17.94 -20.30
CA TRP A 110 11.00 17.91 -18.85
C TRP A 110 10.99 19.31 -18.22
N GLU A 111 10.96 20.38 -19.02
CA GLU A 111 10.78 21.73 -18.51
C GLU A 111 9.45 21.87 -17.74
N GLY A 112 9.51 22.42 -16.52
CA GLY A 112 8.34 22.59 -15.66
C GLY A 112 7.84 21.31 -14.98
N TRP A 113 8.57 20.20 -15.09
CA TRP A 113 8.23 18.97 -14.37
C TRP A 113 8.24 19.19 -12.84
N MET A 114 7.24 18.62 -12.17
CA MET A 114 7.16 18.59 -10.71
C MET A 114 6.86 17.17 -10.21
N PRO A 115 7.47 16.70 -9.11
CA PRO A 115 7.23 15.37 -8.55
C PRO A 115 5.74 15.05 -8.32
N ALA A 116 4.97 16.06 -7.89
CA ALA A 116 3.54 15.93 -7.63
C ALA A 116 2.71 15.50 -8.86
N MET A 117 3.21 15.74 -10.09
CA MET A 117 2.51 15.36 -11.32
C MET A 117 2.49 13.84 -11.56
N ASN A 118 3.37 13.08 -10.90
CA ASN A 118 3.47 11.63 -11.04
C ASN A 118 2.95 10.87 -9.83
N VAL A 119 2.47 11.57 -8.80
CA VAL A 119 1.91 10.90 -7.61
C VAL A 119 0.54 10.32 -7.96
N THR A 120 0.46 8.99 -7.88
CA THR A 120 -0.77 8.21 -8.09
C THR A 120 -1.43 7.85 -6.77
N MET A 121 -2.71 7.45 -6.83
CA MET A 121 -3.45 7.06 -5.62
C MET A 121 -2.89 5.76 -5.02
N SER A 122 -2.42 4.82 -5.83
CA SER A 122 -1.72 3.61 -5.36
C SER A 122 -0.44 3.95 -4.58
N THR A 123 0.33 4.94 -5.04
CA THR A 123 1.56 5.40 -4.37
C THR A 123 1.23 5.96 -2.98
N ILE A 124 0.22 6.83 -2.89
CA ILE A 124 -0.24 7.42 -1.62
C ILE A 124 -0.71 6.32 -0.66
N THR A 125 -1.53 5.40 -1.17
CA THR A 125 -2.09 4.29 -0.38
C THR A 125 -0.98 3.41 0.19
N TYR A 126 0.01 3.05 -0.63
CA TYR A 126 1.13 2.23 -0.19
C TYR A 126 2.00 2.94 0.85
N VAL A 127 2.33 4.22 0.64
CA VAL A 127 3.08 5.01 1.62
C VAL A 127 2.32 5.11 2.94
N GLY A 128 1.00 5.33 2.90
CA GLY A 128 0.14 5.33 4.09
C GLY A 128 0.22 4.02 4.87
N VAL A 129 0.15 2.88 4.16
CA VAL A 129 0.31 1.55 4.77
C VAL A 129 1.70 1.38 5.41
N LEU A 130 2.76 1.80 4.72
CA LEU A 130 4.12 1.74 5.26
C LEU A 130 4.29 2.60 6.52
N VAL A 131 3.82 3.85 6.51
CA VAL A 131 3.94 4.77 7.65
C VAL A 131 3.22 4.19 8.87
N VAL A 132 1.98 3.73 8.71
CA VAL A 132 1.21 3.10 9.79
C VAL A 132 1.96 1.86 10.30
N GLY A 133 2.49 1.02 9.40
CA GLY A 133 3.30 -0.15 9.74
C GLY A 133 4.55 0.18 10.56
N VAL A 134 5.28 1.23 10.19
CA VAL A 134 6.49 1.70 10.89
C VAL A 134 6.13 2.25 12.28
N ILE A 135 5.11 3.11 12.38
CA ILE A 135 4.65 3.67 13.67
C ILE A 135 4.28 2.55 14.64
N MET A 136 3.53 1.55 14.19
CA MET A 136 3.15 0.41 15.02
C MET A 136 4.37 -0.38 15.52
N ARG A 137 5.41 -0.55 14.68
CA ARG A 137 6.64 -1.21 15.10
C ARG A 137 7.39 -0.40 16.16
N VAL A 138 7.55 0.90 15.94
CA VAL A 138 8.24 1.79 16.89
C VAL A 138 7.53 1.77 18.25
N ALA A 139 6.20 1.95 18.26
CA ALA A 139 5.40 1.93 19.49
C ALA A 139 5.54 0.61 20.28
N LYS A 140 5.59 -0.52 19.57
CA LYS A 140 5.77 -1.84 20.21
C LYS A 140 7.16 -1.99 20.84
N THR A 141 8.21 -1.50 20.19
CA THR A 141 9.59 -1.55 20.71
C THR A 141 9.77 -0.67 21.95
N THR A 142 9.18 0.53 21.95
CA THR A 142 9.22 1.43 23.12
C THR A 142 8.51 0.82 24.32
N ARG A 143 7.33 0.22 24.12
CA ARG A 143 6.58 -0.44 25.21
C ARG A 143 7.37 -1.59 25.84
N ARG A 144 8.02 -2.42 25.02
CA ARG A 144 8.84 -3.53 25.51
C ARG A 144 10.01 -3.06 26.36
N SER A 145 10.67 -1.97 25.94
CA SER A 145 11.80 -1.39 26.69
C SER A 145 11.36 -0.83 28.05
N ALA A 146 10.17 -0.24 28.13
CA ALA A 146 9.60 0.24 29.39
C ALA A 146 9.24 -0.91 30.35
N GLU A 147 8.71 -2.02 29.83
CA GLU A 147 8.37 -3.21 30.64
C GLU A 147 9.62 -3.94 31.16
N GLU A 148 10.72 -3.92 30.41
CA GLU A 148 12.00 -4.52 30.84
C GLU A 148 12.73 -3.64 31.88
N GLY A 149 12.65 -2.30 31.78
CA GLY A 149 13.25 -1.38 32.75
C GLY A 149 12.55 -1.32 34.11
N VAL A 150 11.27 -1.69 34.21
CA VAL A 150 10.52 -1.77 35.48
C VAL A 150 10.80 -3.06 36.26
N ARG A 151 11.39 -4.08 35.60
CA ARG A 151 11.71 -5.37 36.22
C ARG A 151 13.13 -5.44 36.82
N GLN A 152 13.94 -4.40 36.62
CA GLN A 152 15.27 -4.25 37.21
C GLN A 152 15.18 -3.37 38.47
#